data_AF-K1LFM5-F1
#
_entry.id   AF-K1LFM5-F1
#
_cell.length_a   1.000
_cell.length_b   1.000
_cell.length_c   1.000
_cell.angle_alpha   90.00
_cell.angle_beta   90.00
_cell.angle_gamma   90.00
#
_symmetry.space_group_name_H-M   'P 1'
#
loop_
_entity.id
_entity.type
_entity.pdbx_description
1 polymer ?
#
loop_
_entity_poly.entity_id
_entity_poly.type
_entity_poly.pdbx_seq_one_letter_code
_entity_poly.pdbx_strand_id
1 'polypeptide(L)'
;MKSKLSTAFFLLMIFHLGTTSLSFGQLIGTKPIKGFTSASDIQQLRDHSETKGFIEIGDAYSKARGVTIFSAMNALNNRAKKKLLEEAAIRGATHVWIENKLPDDAGVFGRLVSYHAVLYRHPDVQMDLITVKQAFVDNDLRSASRMVINRNAFGAKYTIAENLSLIQVDPETDIFEKNGRIFVEIKIRKSSAEVVSTKKEYEVIALDDESIMLSEELEENKKYAAHLFKLSKKK
;
A
#
# COMPACT_ATOMS: atom_id res chain seq x y z
N MET A 1 7.39 28.81 44.27
CA MET A 1 6.16 28.57 43.48
C MET A 1 6.44 28.89 42.03
N LYS A 2 6.63 27.87 41.18
CA LYS A 2 6.84 28.03 39.73
C LYS A 2 5.50 27.87 39.04
N SER A 3 5.01 28.91 38.37
CA SER A 3 3.82 28.84 37.55
C SER A 3 4.12 28.01 36.30
N LYS A 4 3.47 26.85 36.21
CA LYS A 4 3.39 26.05 34.99
C LYS A 4 2.35 26.72 34.09
N LEU A 5 2.79 27.57 33.18
CA LEU A 5 1.95 27.99 32.06
C LEU A 5 2.71 27.78 30.75
N SER A 6 2.09 26.99 29.88
CA SER A 6 2.29 26.95 28.44
C SER A 6 3.60 26.33 27.91
N THR A 7 3.79 25.03 28.16
CA THR A 7 4.63 24.17 27.29
C THR A 7 3.76 23.20 26.45
N ALA A 8 2.45 23.41 26.42
CA ALA A 8 1.49 22.55 25.73
C ALA A 8 1.06 23.09 24.34
N PHE A 9 1.67 24.15 23.82
CA PHE A 9 1.24 24.79 22.57
C PHE A 9 2.24 24.68 21.40
N PHE A 10 3.31 23.91 21.54
CA PHE A 10 4.34 23.77 20.49
C PHE A 10 4.35 22.40 19.80
N LEU A 11 3.22 21.67 19.84
CA LEU A 11 3.13 20.30 19.27
C LEU A 11 2.01 20.11 18.23
N LEU A 12 1.49 21.19 17.63
CA LEU A 12 0.31 21.11 16.75
C LEU A 12 0.40 21.90 15.42
N MET A 13 1.59 22.32 15.02
CA MET A 13 1.88 22.91 13.70
C MET A 13 3.27 22.39 13.33
N ILE A 14 3.44 21.39 12.45
CA ILE A 14 3.56 21.58 11.00
C ILE A 14 3.28 20.20 10.36
N PHE A 15 2.10 20.01 9.79
CA PHE A 15 1.82 18.95 8.80
C PHE A 15 0.89 19.51 7.73
N HIS A 16 1.23 20.68 7.19
CA HIS A 16 0.59 21.24 6.00
C HIS A 16 1.69 21.76 5.08
N LEU A 17 2.34 20.86 4.35
CA LEU A 17 3.25 21.17 3.25
C LEU A 17 2.89 20.32 2.03
N GLY A 18 3.06 20.95 0.86
CA GLY A 18 2.32 20.68 -0.37
C GLY A 18 2.37 19.26 -0.88
N THR A 19 1.24 18.81 -1.43
CA THR A 19 1.19 17.61 -2.26
C THR A 19 1.83 17.92 -3.61
N THR A 20 3.10 17.56 -3.81
CA THR A 20 3.61 17.38 -5.17
C THR A 20 3.03 16.06 -5.69
N SER A 21 2.24 16.13 -6.77
CA SER A 21 1.73 14.94 -7.43
C SER A 21 2.85 14.31 -8.25
N LEU A 22 3.77 13.62 -7.58
CA LEU A 22 4.78 12.80 -8.25
C LEU A 22 4.09 11.60 -8.89
N SER A 23 4.55 11.21 -10.07
CA SER A 23 4.12 9.97 -10.71
C SER A 23 4.75 8.77 -10.00
N PHE A 24 4.05 7.63 -10.05
CA PHE A 24 4.49 6.36 -9.46
C PHE A 24 5.96 5.99 -9.82
N GLY A 25 6.36 6.25 -11.08
CA GLY A 25 7.70 5.98 -11.60
C GLY A 25 8.83 6.88 -11.06
N GLN A 26 8.51 7.89 -10.25
CA GLN A 26 9.50 8.69 -9.53
C GLN A 26 9.70 8.24 -8.06
N LEU A 27 8.84 7.34 -7.55
CA LEU A 27 8.81 6.92 -6.15
C LEU A 27 9.46 5.56 -5.90
N ILE A 28 9.22 4.61 -6.81
CA ILE A 28 10.18 3.53 -6.99
C ILE A 28 11.37 4.21 -7.66
N GLY A 29 12.56 4.13 -7.09
CA GLY A 29 13.76 4.60 -7.78
C GLY A 29 13.85 3.99 -9.18
N THR A 30 14.83 4.39 -9.96
CA THR A 30 15.09 3.90 -11.33
C THR A 30 15.19 2.36 -11.49
N LYS A 31 15.07 1.58 -10.41
CA LYS A 31 15.12 0.12 -10.36
C LYS A 31 13.80 -0.46 -9.80
N PRO A 32 13.09 -1.31 -10.55
CA PRO A 32 11.91 -2.02 -10.06
C PRO A 32 12.27 -2.98 -8.92
N ILE A 33 11.44 -3.03 -7.88
CA ILE A 33 11.61 -3.94 -6.74
C ILE A 33 11.01 -5.29 -7.12
N LYS A 34 11.75 -6.37 -6.89
CA LYS A 34 11.27 -7.72 -7.19
C LYS A 34 10.00 -8.03 -6.38
N GLY A 35 8.99 -8.57 -7.06
CA GLY A 35 7.70 -8.92 -6.46
C GLY A 35 6.63 -7.83 -6.56
N PHE A 36 7.03 -6.57 -6.79
CA PHE A 36 6.10 -5.45 -6.91
C PHE A 36 5.60 -5.26 -8.34
N THR A 37 4.29 -5.01 -8.51
CA THR A 37 3.68 -4.63 -9.81
C THR A 37 3.04 -3.25 -9.69
N SER A 38 3.43 -2.34 -10.58
CA SER A 38 2.88 -0.99 -10.60
C SER A 38 1.45 -0.96 -11.12
N ALA A 39 0.68 0.07 -10.76
CA ALA A 39 -0.71 0.19 -11.19
C ALA A 39 -0.89 0.19 -12.73
N SER A 40 0.13 0.60 -13.50
CA SER A 40 0.08 0.54 -14.98
C SER A 40 0.35 -0.85 -15.54
N ASP A 41 1.04 -1.70 -14.78
CA ASP A 41 1.50 -3.03 -15.23
C ASP A 41 0.58 -4.16 -14.74
N ILE A 42 -0.39 -3.84 -13.88
CA ILE A 42 -1.39 -4.80 -13.41
C ILE A 42 -2.22 -5.31 -14.59
N GLN A 43 -2.25 -6.62 -14.72
CA GLN A 43 -2.96 -7.29 -15.79
C GLN A 43 -4.43 -7.51 -15.42
N GLN A 44 -5.33 -7.19 -16.34
CA GLN A 44 -6.74 -7.49 -16.18
C GLN A 44 -7.04 -8.86 -16.78
N LEU A 45 -7.48 -9.79 -15.94
CA LEU A 45 -7.94 -11.12 -16.37
C LEU A 45 -9.25 -10.99 -17.15
N ARG A 46 -9.41 -11.82 -18.20
CA ARG A 46 -10.62 -11.80 -19.03
C ARG A 46 -11.67 -12.75 -18.52
N ASP A 47 -11.24 -13.90 -17.99
CA ASP A 47 -12.11 -14.95 -17.47
C ASP A 47 -11.69 -15.39 -16.05
N HIS A 48 -12.66 -15.86 -15.27
CA HIS A 48 -12.40 -16.38 -13.92
C HIS A 48 -11.48 -17.61 -13.95
N SER A 49 -11.53 -18.44 -15.00
CA SER A 49 -10.65 -19.60 -15.15
C SER A 49 -9.16 -19.24 -15.21
N GLU A 50 -8.82 -17.98 -15.57
CA GLU A 50 -7.44 -17.49 -15.57
C GLU A 50 -6.89 -17.25 -14.15
N THR A 51 -7.73 -17.29 -13.10
CA THR A 51 -7.29 -17.15 -11.70
C THR A 51 -6.69 -18.44 -11.14
N LYS A 52 -6.77 -19.56 -11.89
CA LYS A 52 -6.35 -20.87 -11.41
C LYS A 52 -4.88 -20.88 -11.00
N GLY A 53 -4.64 -21.16 -9.72
CA GLY A 53 -3.29 -21.21 -9.14
C GLY A 53 -2.76 -19.85 -8.68
N PHE A 54 -3.53 -18.78 -8.84
CA PHE A 54 -3.17 -17.47 -8.29
C PHE A 54 -3.53 -17.42 -6.80
N ILE A 55 -2.80 -16.57 -6.07
CA ILE A 55 -3.07 -16.31 -4.67
C ILE A 55 -4.08 -15.17 -4.60
N GLU A 56 -5.25 -15.45 -4.04
CA GLU A 56 -6.28 -14.44 -3.81
C GLU A 56 -5.87 -13.50 -2.67
N ILE A 57 -5.89 -12.20 -2.94
CA ILE A 57 -5.61 -11.15 -1.94
C ILE A 57 -6.92 -10.66 -1.29
N GLY A 58 -8.02 -10.67 -2.07
CA GLY A 58 -9.38 -10.31 -1.66
C GLY A 58 -10.01 -9.22 -2.52
N ASP A 59 -11.19 -8.77 -2.12
CA ASP A 59 -12.02 -7.86 -2.92
C ASP A 59 -11.53 -6.41 -2.91
N ALA A 60 -11.72 -5.74 -4.04
CA ALA A 60 -11.48 -4.33 -4.23
C ALA A 60 -12.67 -3.63 -4.89
N TYR A 61 -12.99 -2.45 -4.36
CA TYR A 61 -14.12 -1.65 -4.81
C TYR A 61 -13.65 -0.24 -5.14
N SER A 62 -13.99 0.23 -6.34
CA SER A 62 -13.65 1.59 -6.75
C SER A 62 -14.87 2.31 -7.32
N LYS A 63 -14.92 3.62 -7.13
CA LYS A 63 -15.97 4.47 -7.67
C LYS A 63 -15.48 5.86 -8.07
N ALA A 64 -16.12 6.43 -9.08
CA ALA A 64 -15.87 7.76 -9.60
C ALA A 64 -17.20 8.45 -9.97
N ARG A 65 -17.47 9.60 -9.34
CA ARG A 65 -18.66 10.42 -9.61
C ARG A 65 -18.36 11.69 -10.40
N GLY A 66 -19.17 12.01 -11.38
CA GLY A 66 -19.14 13.30 -12.07
C GLY A 66 -19.54 14.43 -11.15
N VAL A 67 -18.91 15.61 -11.31
CA VAL A 67 -19.35 16.83 -10.60
C VAL A 67 -20.67 17.33 -11.18
N THR A 68 -20.90 17.05 -12.47
CA THR A 68 -22.13 17.39 -13.20
C THR A 68 -22.66 16.17 -13.97
N ILE A 69 -23.93 16.23 -14.40
CA ILE A 69 -24.54 15.24 -15.30
C ILE A 69 -23.84 15.16 -16.67
N PHE A 70 -23.13 16.22 -17.08
CA PHE A 70 -22.41 16.29 -18.35
C PHE A 70 -20.99 15.73 -18.28
N SER A 71 -20.57 15.22 -17.12
CA SER A 71 -19.25 14.60 -16.97
C SER A 71 -19.07 13.48 -18.00
N ALA A 72 -17.88 13.40 -18.61
CA ALA A 72 -17.59 12.39 -19.62
C ALA A 72 -17.45 10.99 -19.00
N MET A 73 -18.18 10.00 -19.53
CA MET A 73 -18.12 8.60 -19.05
C MET A 73 -16.76 7.98 -19.17
N ASN A 74 -16.02 8.27 -20.23
CA ASN A 74 -14.65 7.81 -20.38
C ASN A 74 -13.75 8.34 -19.26
N ALA A 75 -13.92 9.61 -18.85
CA ALA A 75 -13.13 10.19 -17.76
C ALA A 75 -13.46 9.56 -16.40
N LEU A 76 -14.75 9.33 -16.10
CA LEU A 76 -15.16 8.65 -14.87
C LEU A 76 -14.67 7.21 -14.83
N ASN A 77 -14.81 6.51 -15.96
CA ASN A 77 -14.35 5.14 -16.14
C ASN A 77 -12.84 5.01 -15.91
N ASN A 78 -12.05 5.87 -16.56
CA ASN A 78 -10.60 5.88 -16.41
C ASN A 78 -10.18 6.18 -14.97
N ARG A 79 -10.88 7.10 -14.28
CA ARG A 79 -10.59 7.43 -12.88
C ARG A 79 -10.95 6.28 -11.92
N ALA A 80 -12.12 5.65 -12.10
CA ALA A 80 -12.51 4.50 -11.28
C ALA A 80 -11.54 3.33 -11.51
N LYS A 81 -11.18 3.05 -12.78
CA LYS A 81 -10.20 2.01 -13.13
C LYS A 81 -8.82 2.32 -12.53
N LYS A 82 -8.33 3.55 -12.68
CA LYS A 82 -7.05 3.99 -12.09
C LYS A 82 -7.01 3.73 -10.58
N LYS A 83 -8.05 4.13 -9.84
CA LYS A 83 -8.14 3.89 -8.39
C LYS A 83 -8.11 2.41 -8.02
N LEU A 84 -8.80 1.59 -8.81
CA LEU A 84 -8.81 0.14 -8.60
C LEU A 84 -7.40 -0.44 -8.76
N LEU A 85 -6.70 -0.06 -9.83
CA LEU A 85 -5.34 -0.54 -10.10
C LEU A 85 -4.33 0.02 -9.09
N GLU A 86 -4.51 1.24 -8.61
CA GLU A 86 -3.69 1.80 -7.52
C GLU A 86 -3.89 1.05 -6.20
N GLU A 87 -5.14 0.69 -5.86
CA GLU A 87 -5.41 -0.16 -4.69
C GLU A 87 -4.80 -1.55 -4.85
N ALA A 88 -4.94 -2.13 -6.04
CA ALA A 88 -4.36 -3.42 -6.38
C ALA A 88 -2.83 -3.42 -6.22
N ALA A 89 -2.15 -2.38 -6.72
CA ALA A 89 -0.70 -2.23 -6.58
C ALA A 89 -0.27 -2.08 -5.11
N ILE A 90 -0.98 -1.26 -4.34
CA ILE A 90 -0.71 -1.06 -2.90
C ILE A 90 -0.90 -2.35 -2.09
N ARG A 91 -1.79 -3.23 -2.52
CA ARG A 91 -2.01 -4.55 -1.90
C ARG A 91 -1.13 -5.65 -2.50
N GLY A 92 -0.17 -5.31 -3.36
CA GLY A 92 0.76 -6.27 -3.95
C GLY A 92 0.12 -7.23 -4.95
N ALA A 93 -0.96 -6.82 -5.61
CA ALA A 93 -1.59 -7.58 -6.66
C ALA A 93 -0.82 -7.42 -7.97
N THR A 94 -0.81 -8.50 -8.75
CA THR A 94 -0.27 -8.53 -10.12
C THR A 94 -1.40 -8.53 -11.15
N HIS A 95 -2.56 -9.07 -10.75
CA HIS A 95 -3.70 -9.28 -11.62
C HIS A 95 -4.98 -8.83 -10.94
N VAL A 96 -5.96 -8.42 -11.75
CA VAL A 96 -7.30 -8.08 -11.30
C VAL A 96 -8.33 -8.79 -12.16
N TRP A 97 -9.32 -9.39 -11.52
CA TRP A 97 -10.51 -9.89 -12.22
C TRP A 97 -11.68 -8.97 -11.88
N ILE A 98 -12.19 -8.26 -12.88
CA ILE A 98 -13.32 -7.34 -12.71
C ILE A 98 -14.60 -8.13 -12.86
N GLU A 99 -15.27 -8.42 -11.75
CA GLU A 99 -16.56 -9.12 -11.74
C GLU A 99 -17.66 -8.25 -12.31
N ASN A 100 -17.75 -7.01 -11.81
CA ASN A 100 -18.83 -6.11 -12.13
C ASN A 100 -18.31 -4.72 -12.44
N LYS A 101 -18.85 -4.16 -13.52
CA LYS A 101 -18.76 -2.75 -13.85
C LYS A 101 -20.18 -2.20 -13.85
N LEU A 102 -20.49 -1.35 -12.89
CA LEU A 102 -21.80 -0.70 -12.82
C LEU A 102 -21.62 0.76 -13.27
N PRO A 103 -21.91 1.06 -14.55
CA PRO A 103 -22.21 2.43 -14.94
C PRO A 103 -23.59 2.77 -14.35
N ASP A 104 -23.63 3.78 -13.51
CA ASP A 104 -24.88 4.33 -13.04
C ASP A 104 -25.07 5.69 -13.70
N ASP A 105 -25.92 5.69 -14.74
CA ASP A 105 -26.37 6.90 -15.44
C ASP A 105 -27.59 7.52 -14.72
N ALA A 106 -27.89 7.10 -13.48
CA ALA A 106 -29.05 7.57 -12.73
C ALA A 106 -28.99 9.09 -12.46
N GLY A 107 -29.90 9.78 -13.15
CA GLY A 107 -30.70 10.94 -12.74
C GLY A 107 -30.16 11.92 -11.69
N VAL A 108 -30.25 13.21 -12.03
CA VAL A 108 -30.14 14.45 -11.21
C VAL A 108 -28.86 14.64 -10.37
N PHE A 109 -28.24 13.59 -9.84
CA PHE A 109 -27.12 13.66 -8.90
C PHE A 109 -25.76 13.38 -9.54
N GLY A 110 -25.66 13.47 -10.87
CA GLY A 110 -24.42 13.28 -11.62
C GLY A 110 -24.08 11.81 -11.85
N ARG A 111 -23.46 11.56 -13.00
CA ARG A 111 -23.12 10.22 -13.46
C ARG A 111 -22.08 9.52 -12.58
N LEU A 112 -22.13 8.20 -12.51
CA LEU A 112 -21.26 7.39 -11.65
C LEU A 112 -20.73 6.16 -12.42
N VAL A 113 -19.48 5.80 -12.16
CA VAL A 113 -18.93 4.50 -12.53
C VAL A 113 -18.38 3.84 -11.29
N SER A 114 -18.69 2.56 -11.12
CA SER A 114 -18.11 1.73 -10.07
C SER A 114 -17.63 0.38 -10.59
N TYR A 115 -16.62 -0.15 -9.91
CA TYR A 115 -16.03 -1.45 -10.17
C TYR A 115 -16.05 -2.29 -8.90
N HIS A 116 -16.40 -3.55 -9.07
CA HIS A 116 -16.09 -4.63 -8.14
C HIS A 116 -15.09 -5.57 -8.81
N ALA A 117 -14.01 -5.90 -8.12
CA ALA A 117 -12.98 -6.78 -8.64
C ALA A 117 -12.33 -7.58 -7.51
N VAL A 118 -11.85 -8.77 -7.85
CA VAL A 118 -11.02 -9.59 -6.97
C VAL A 118 -9.56 -9.41 -7.36
N LEU A 119 -8.71 -9.22 -6.36
CA LEU A 119 -7.27 -9.00 -6.53
C LEU A 119 -6.49 -10.30 -6.41
N TYR A 120 -5.52 -10.50 -7.29
CA TYR A 120 -4.71 -11.71 -7.33
C TYR A 120 -3.22 -11.45 -7.46
N ARG A 121 -2.42 -12.33 -6.86
CA ARG A 121 -0.97 -12.41 -7.02
C ARG A 121 -0.60 -13.68 -7.80
N HIS A 122 0.18 -13.52 -8.86
CA HIS A 122 0.74 -14.63 -9.61
C HIS A 122 1.78 -15.36 -8.74
N PRO A 123 1.82 -16.70 -8.73
CA PRO A 123 2.78 -17.46 -7.90
C PRO A 123 4.25 -17.16 -8.23
N ASP A 124 4.57 -16.83 -9.48
CA ASP A 124 5.95 -16.50 -9.91
C ASP A 124 6.58 -15.30 -9.17
N VAL A 125 5.76 -14.40 -8.60
CA VAL A 125 6.23 -13.27 -7.80
C VAL A 125 6.13 -13.51 -6.30
N GLN A 126 5.70 -14.71 -5.90
CA GLN A 126 5.61 -15.10 -4.49
C GLN A 126 7.00 -15.13 -3.88
N MET A 127 7.10 -14.57 -2.67
CA MET A 127 8.34 -14.58 -1.91
C MET A 127 8.41 -15.83 -1.04
N ASP A 128 9.63 -16.28 -0.79
CA ASP A 128 9.90 -17.37 0.13
C ASP A 128 9.98 -16.87 1.58
N LEU A 129 9.36 -17.60 2.51
CA LEU A 129 9.27 -17.22 3.92
C LEU A 129 10.64 -17.15 4.59
N ILE A 130 11.55 -18.05 4.24
CA ILE A 130 12.90 -18.10 4.82
C ILE A 130 13.68 -16.84 4.40
N THR A 131 13.59 -16.46 3.13
CA THR A 131 14.21 -15.26 2.57
C THR A 131 13.69 -13.99 3.25
N VAL A 132 12.37 -13.88 3.47
CA VAL A 132 11.78 -12.75 4.20
C VAL A 132 12.28 -12.72 5.64
N LYS A 133 12.27 -13.86 6.35
CA LYS A 133 12.78 -13.95 7.74
C LYS A 133 14.23 -13.47 7.83
N GLN A 134 15.09 -13.95 6.93
CA GLN A 134 16.49 -13.55 6.90
C GLN A 134 16.65 -12.05 6.68
N ALA A 135 15.82 -11.44 5.83
CA ALA A 135 15.87 -10.00 5.58
C ALA A 135 15.62 -9.17 6.84
N PHE A 136 14.68 -9.55 7.70
CA PHE A 136 14.40 -8.88 8.98
C PHE A 136 15.42 -9.22 10.09
N VAL A 137 16.05 -10.39 10.03
CA VAL A 137 17.14 -10.76 10.96
C VAL A 137 18.37 -9.90 10.69
N ASP A 138 18.78 -9.80 9.42
CA ASP A 138 20.04 -9.17 9.01
C ASP A 138 19.99 -7.64 8.93
N ASN A 139 18.79 -7.06 8.81
CA ASN A 139 18.63 -5.65 8.48
C ASN A 139 17.64 -4.95 9.40
N ASP A 140 17.95 -3.69 9.69
CA ASP A 140 17.02 -2.67 10.13
C ASP A 140 16.31 -2.05 8.93
N LEU A 141 15.17 -1.41 9.18
CA LEU A 141 14.35 -0.79 8.13
C LEU A 141 14.55 0.71 8.13
N ARG A 142 14.89 1.27 6.97
CA ARG A 142 14.99 2.72 6.79
C ARG A 142 13.85 3.22 5.93
N SER A 143 12.96 4.02 6.50
CA SER A 143 11.79 4.56 5.78
C SER A 143 12.22 5.33 4.54
N ALA A 144 11.65 5.02 3.37
CA ALA A 144 12.00 5.67 2.11
C ALA A 144 10.79 6.36 1.46
N SER A 145 9.68 5.65 1.30
CA SER A 145 8.46 6.24 0.75
C SER A 145 7.21 5.53 1.25
N ARG A 146 6.07 6.21 1.07
CA ARG A 146 4.76 5.72 1.47
C ARG A 146 3.73 6.07 0.41
N MET A 147 2.88 5.11 0.10
CA MET A 147 1.75 5.25 -0.80
C MET A 147 0.47 4.98 -0.02
N VAL A 148 -0.55 5.81 -0.18
CA VAL A 148 -1.81 5.65 0.53
C VAL A 148 -2.95 5.81 -0.45
N ILE A 149 -3.81 4.81 -0.52
CA ILE A 149 -5.07 4.86 -1.26
C ILE A 149 -6.23 4.96 -0.27
N ASN A 150 -7.18 5.82 -0.61
CA ASN A 150 -8.46 5.90 0.07
C ASN A 150 -9.54 5.77 -0.99
N ARG A 151 -10.47 4.82 -0.82
CA ARG A 151 -11.56 4.57 -1.78
C ARG A 151 -12.43 5.82 -2.02
N ASN A 152 -12.46 6.78 -1.09
CA ASN A 152 -13.17 8.05 -1.23
C ASN A 152 -12.33 9.19 -1.84
N ALA A 153 -11.02 9.02 -2.01
CA ALA A 153 -10.15 10.01 -2.66
C ALA A 153 -10.18 9.86 -4.20
N PHE A 154 -9.56 10.83 -4.88
CA PHE A 154 -9.42 10.83 -6.35
C PHE A 154 -8.41 9.79 -6.87
N GLY A 155 -7.48 9.37 -6.03
CA GLY A 155 -6.40 8.43 -6.36
C GLY A 155 -5.45 8.26 -5.18
N ALA A 156 -4.41 7.46 -5.38
CA ALA A 156 -3.36 7.27 -4.40
C ALA A 156 -2.58 8.57 -4.16
N LYS A 157 -2.20 8.80 -2.91
CA LYS A 157 -1.29 9.85 -2.49
C LYS A 157 0.07 9.23 -2.22
N TYR A 158 1.11 9.94 -2.63
CA TYR A 158 2.49 9.50 -2.47
C TYR A 158 3.23 10.47 -1.59
N THR A 159 4.09 9.94 -0.73
CA THR A 159 4.91 10.72 0.19
C THR A 159 6.30 10.11 0.22
N ILE A 160 7.31 10.93 -0.08
CA ILE A 160 8.71 10.54 0.10
C ILE A 160 9.09 10.92 1.54
N ALA A 161 9.79 10.02 2.23
CA ALA A 161 10.28 10.31 3.57
C ALA A 161 11.40 11.36 3.48
N GLU A 162 11.12 12.60 3.88
CA GLU A 162 12.14 13.66 3.97
C GLU A 162 13.21 13.32 5.03
N ASN A 163 12.80 12.59 6.08
CA ASN A 163 13.69 12.02 7.09
C ASN A 163 13.66 10.50 7.00
N LEU A 164 14.76 9.90 6.54
CA LEU A 164 14.97 8.46 6.43
C LEU A 164 15.17 7.83 7.82
N SER A 165 14.12 7.82 8.64
CA SER A 165 14.15 7.25 9.99
C SER A 165 14.54 5.78 9.95
N LEU A 166 15.53 5.43 10.78
CA LEU A 166 15.95 4.05 10.98
C LEU A 166 15.07 3.42 12.06
N ILE A 167 14.43 2.30 11.72
CA ILE A 167 13.65 1.46 12.61
C ILE A 167 14.52 0.27 12.96
N GLN A 168 14.98 0.23 14.21
CA GLN A 168 15.74 -0.90 14.73
C GLN A 168 14.79 -2.08 14.93
N VAL A 169 14.92 -3.08 14.06
CA VAL A 169 14.05 -4.25 14.06
C VAL A 169 14.60 -5.28 15.03
N ASP A 170 13.74 -5.73 15.94
CA ASP A 170 14.10 -6.81 16.84
C ASP A 170 14.19 -8.15 16.06
N PRO A 171 15.25 -8.97 16.25
CA PRO A 171 15.40 -10.26 15.57
C PRO A 171 14.25 -11.24 15.82
N GLU A 172 13.50 -11.09 16.91
CA GLU A 172 12.34 -11.93 17.23
C GLU A 172 11.03 -11.38 16.63
N THR A 173 11.10 -10.49 15.64
CA THR A 173 9.94 -10.02 14.87
C THR A 173 9.14 -11.20 14.33
N ASP A 174 7.82 -11.19 14.54
CA ASP A 174 6.97 -12.31 14.19
C ASP A 174 6.65 -12.28 12.69
N ILE A 175 7.07 -13.31 11.97
CA ILE A 175 6.89 -13.43 10.52
C ILE A 175 6.25 -14.79 10.24
N PHE A 176 5.10 -14.76 9.57
CA PHE A 176 4.26 -15.94 9.37
C PHE A 176 3.60 -15.94 7.99
N GLU A 177 3.11 -17.10 7.58
CA GLU A 177 2.39 -17.28 6.32
C GLU A 177 0.91 -17.56 6.59
N LYS A 178 0.04 -16.95 5.80
CA LYS A 178 -1.41 -17.16 5.84
C LYS A 178 -1.96 -17.08 4.43
N ASN A 179 -2.63 -18.14 3.99
CA ASN A 179 -3.24 -18.23 2.65
C ASN A 179 -2.25 -17.92 1.51
N GLY A 180 -1.02 -18.43 1.57
CA GLY A 180 0.02 -18.20 0.56
C GLY A 180 0.64 -16.80 0.57
N ARG A 181 0.33 -15.98 1.59
CA ARG A 181 0.85 -14.61 1.75
C ARG A 181 1.68 -14.52 3.02
N ILE A 182 2.74 -13.72 2.98
CA ILE A 182 3.66 -13.54 4.10
C ILE A 182 3.30 -12.26 4.83
N PHE A 183 3.16 -12.36 6.15
CA PHE A 183 2.83 -11.26 7.03
C PHE A 183 3.90 -11.08 8.11
N VAL A 184 4.00 -9.85 8.61
CA VAL A 184 4.95 -9.46 9.65
C VAL A 184 4.31 -8.55 10.69
N GLU A 185 4.51 -8.87 11.96
CA GLU A 185 4.27 -7.96 13.09
C GLU A 185 5.61 -7.42 13.60
N ILE A 186 5.96 -6.22 13.16
CA ILE A 186 7.29 -5.65 13.43
C ILE A 186 7.45 -5.38 14.93
N LYS A 187 8.50 -5.95 15.53
CA LYS A 187 8.97 -5.61 16.86
C LYS A 187 10.09 -4.58 16.74
N ILE A 188 9.91 -3.42 17.36
CA ILE A 188 10.86 -2.30 17.30
C ILE A 188 11.63 -2.24 18.61
N ARG A 189 12.96 -2.21 18.52
CA ARG A 189 13.84 -1.98 19.66
C ARG A 189 13.99 -0.47 19.90
N LYS A 190 13.60 0.02 21.08
CA LYS A 190 13.76 1.43 21.46
C LYS A 190 15.03 1.66 22.28
N SER A 191 15.45 0.66 23.04
CA SER A 191 16.67 0.66 23.85
C SER A 191 17.14 -0.79 24.05
N SER A 192 18.26 -0.99 24.76
CA SER A 192 18.79 -2.33 25.06
C SER A 192 17.84 -3.23 25.85
N ALA A 193 16.81 -2.68 26.51
CA ALA A 193 15.89 -3.42 27.37
C ALA A 193 14.41 -3.26 26.98
N GLU A 194 14.07 -2.43 25.99
CA GLU A 194 12.69 -2.16 25.59
C GLU A 194 12.44 -2.53 24.12
N VAL A 195 11.56 -3.52 23.93
CA VAL A 195 11.02 -3.93 22.64
C VAL A 195 9.52 -3.63 22.62
N VAL A 196 9.07 -2.97 21.56
CA VAL A 196 7.66 -2.61 21.36
C VAL A 196 7.18 -3.22 20.05
N SER A 197 6.19 -4.10 20.13
CA SER A 197 5.46 -4.55 18.93
C SER A 197 4.59 -3.42 18.40
N THR A 198 4.56 -3.26 17.07
CA THR A 198 3.64 -2.33 16.40
C THR A 198 2.17 -2.71 16.61
N LYS A 199 1.88 -3.95 17.04
CA LYS A 199 0.54 -4.56 17.09
C LYS A 199 -0.21 -4.54 15.74
N LYS A 200 0.51 -4.27 14.65
CA LYS A 200 -0.02 -4.13 13.31
C LYS A 200 0.56 -5.21 12.44
N GLU A 201 -0.32 -5.93 11.76
CA GLU A 201 0.03 -6.91 10.74
C GLU A 201 0.30 -6.18 9.42
N TYR A 202 1.48 -6.41 8.85
CA TYR A 202 1.86 -5.93 7.53
C TYR A 202 1.99 -7.10 6.58
N GLU A 203 1.43 -7.01 5.38
CA GLU A 203 1.71 -7.98 4.32
C GLU A 203 3.02 -7.60 3.61
N VAL A 204 3.93 -8.56 3.45
CA VAL A 204 5.12 -8.36 2.61
C VAL A 204 4.70 -8.50 1.16
N ILE A 205 4.81 -7.41 0.39
CA ILE A 205 4.35 -7.37 -1.01
C ILE A 205 5.50 -7.29 -2.03
N ALA A 206 6.71 -6.96 -1.58
CA ALA A 206 7.91 -6.97 -2.42
C ALA A 206 9.17 -7.05 -1.56
N LEU A 207 10.21 -7.67 -2.10
CA LEU A 207 11.52 -7.80 -1.44
C LEU A 207 12.61 -8.01 -2.51
N ASP A 208 13.67 -7.22 -2.40
CA ASP A 208 14.94 -7.46 -3.07
C ASP A 208 16.11 -7.27 -2.09
N ASP A 209 17.34 -7.27 -2.60
CA ASP A 209 18.55 -7.18 -1.78
C ASP A 209 18.70 -5.82 -1.07
N GLU A 210 18.03 -4.77 -1.55
CA GLU A 210 18.18 -3.40 -1.09
C GLU A 210 16.95 -2.87 -0.36
N SER A 211 15.76 -3.42 -0.64
CA SER A 211 14.49 -2.84 -0.26
C SER A 211 13.42 -3.89 0.03
N ILE A 212 12.51 -3.53 0.94
CA ILE A 212 11.30 -4.30 1.25
C ILE A 212 10.09 -3.38 1.20
N MET A 213 8.97 -3.92 0.73
CA MET A 213 7.71 -3.20 0.66
C MET A 213 6.63 -3.91 1.46
N LEU A 214 5.99 -3.16 2.35
CA LEU A 214 5.02 -3.65 3.32
C LEU A 214 3.66 -2.98 3.11
N SER A 215 2.61 -3.77 2.91
CA SER A 215 1.23 -3.29 2.82
C SER A 215 0.55 -3.33 4.19
N GLU A 216 -0.29 -2.34 4.46
CA GLU A 216 -1.05 -2.17 5.70
C GLU A 216 -2.49 -1.78 5.36
N GLU A 217 -3.45 -2.42 6.00
CA GLU A 217 -4.83 -1.96 6.03
C GLU A 217 -5.02 -0.93 7.15
N LEU A 218 -5.27 0.33 6.78
CA LEU A 218 -5.42 1.44 7.73
C LEU A 218 -6.85 1.59 8.25
N GLU A 219 -7.82 1.29 7.39
CA GLU A 219 -9.24 1.33 7.69
C GLU A 219 -9.90 0.24 6.87
N GLU A 220 -10.58 -0.67 7.58
CA GLU A 220 -11.15 -1.89 7.02
C GLU A 220 -11.92 -1.60 5.72
N ASN A 221 -11.55 -2.30 4.66
CA ASN A 221 -12.18 -2.23 3.34
C ASN A 221 -12.27 -0.79 2.78
N LYS A 222 -11.36 0.11 3.15
CA LYS A 222 -11.48 1.52 2.75
C LYS A 222 -10.17 2.24 2.50
N LYS A 223 -9.15 1.99 3.32
CA LYS A 223 -7.85 2.66 3.21
C LYS A 223 -6.73 1.66 3.37
N TYR A 224 -5.81 1.70 2.41
CA TYR A 224 -4.62 0.88 2.42
C TYR A 224 -3.39 1.76 2.25
N ALA A 225 -2.28 1.33 2.83
CA ALA A 225 -0.98 1.94 2.63
C ALA A 225 0.03 0.89 2.22
N ALA A 226 1.00 1.29 1.40
CA ALA A 226 2.20 0.53 1.17
C ALA A 226 3.41 1.39 1.54
N HIS A 227 4.31 0.80 2.32
CA HIS A 227 5.49 1.45 2.87
C HIS A 227 6.73 0.81 2.23
N LEU A 228 7.57 1.63 1.64
CA LEU A 228 8.86 1.23 1.11
C LEU A 228 9.94 1.51 2.16
N PHE A 229 10.69 0.47 2.51
CA PHE A 229 11.86 0.57 3.36
C PHE A 229 13.10 0.14 2.59
N LYS A 230 14.20 0.87 2.79
CA LYS A 230 15.53 0.39 2.43
C LYS A 230 16.06 -0.50 3.55
N LEU A 231 16.65 -1.62 3.17
CA LEU A 231 17.33 -2.53 4.09
C LEU A 231 18.67 -1.91 4.49
N SER A 232 18.89 -1.81 5.80
CA SER A 232 20.15 -1.32 6.38
C SER A 232 20.73 -2.42 7.25
N LYS A 233 21.90 -2.95 6.90
CA LYS A 233 22.56 -4.00 7.70
C LYS A 233 22.65 -3.60 9.17
N LYS A 234 22.25 -4.50 10.06
CA LYS A 234 22.40 -4.30 11.51
C LYS A 234 23.89 -4.18 11.86
N LYS A 235 24.20 -3.31 12.80
CA LYS A 235 25.54 -3.12 13.34
C LYS A 235 25.77 -4.00 14.55
#